data_AF-A0A9W8FLQ7-F1
#
_entry.id   AF-A0A9W8FLQ7-F1
#
_cell.length_a   1.000
_cell.length_b   1.000
_cell.length_c   1.000
_cell.angle_alpha   90.00
_cell.angle_beta   90.00
_cell.angle_gamma   90.00
#
_symmetry.space_group_name_H-M   'P 1'
#
loop_
_entity.id
_entity.type
_entity.pdbx_description
1 polymer ?
#
loop_
_entity_poly.entity_id
_entity_poly.type
_entity_poly.pdbx_seq_one_letter_code
_entity_poly.pdbx_strand_id
1 'polypeptide(L)'
;MEKQESAGTSGSNVFIEAPQKLAKEGTWLLRRCTKPNKKEYLKIVQAVVLGFLVMGFVGYFTKLIHIPINNIIAESGSIAKLFRLVGGKNRRRGKNDKDESSKRELIFKEEGQEYAQVVKMLGNGRLEASCFDGVNRLAQIRGSMRKKIWINQGDIILVSLREYQDSKGDVIQKYNPEEARLLKQYGELPENFNLEEGENLNSEGENDDGVEFEFEIDDI
;
A
#
# COMPACT_ATOMS: atom_id res chain seq x y z
N MET A 1 54.48 51.45 22.40
CA MET A 1 55.45 51.01 21.37
C MET A 1 54.86 49.73 20.80
N GLU A 2 54.06 49.86 19.74
CA GLU A 2 54.52 49.72 18.34
C GLU A 2 54.44 48.22 17.97
N LYS A 3 53.71 47.72 16.97
CA LYS A 3 52.86 48.26 15.90
C LYS A 3 52.19 47.03 15.25
N GLN A 4 50.94 47.18 14.78
CA GLN A 4 50.43 46.78 13.44
C GLN A 4 50.53 45.31 12.94
N GLU A 5 49.72 44.78 12.04
CA GLU A 5 48.38 45.03 11.45
C GLU A 5 48.12 43.80 10.53
N SER A 6 46.85 43.46 10.32
CA SER A 6 46.27 42.77 9.13
C SER A 6 46.93 41.52 8.51
N ALA A 7 46.15 40.44 8.37
CA ALA A 7 45.72 39.91 7.07
C ALA A 7 44.87 38.64 7.25
N GLY A 8 43.62 38.66 6.79
CA GLY A 8 42.86 37.43 6.60
C GLY A 8 43.49 36.60 5.48
N THR A 9 43.55 35.28 5.63
CA THR A 9 43.70 34.35 4.49
C THR A 9 43.12 32.98 4.82
N SER A 10 42.11 32.61 4.02
CA SER A 10 41.73 31.27 3.55
C SER A 10 41.23 30.22 4.54
N GLY A 11 39.93 29.94 4.46
CA GLY A 11 39.26 28.71 4.93
C GLY A 11 39.67 27.44 4.17
N SER A 12 40.96 27.22 3.95
CA SER A 12 41.52 26.05 3.25
C SER A 12 42.22 25.04 4.19
N ASN A 13 42.59 25.42 5.41
CA ASN A 13 43.38 24.55 6.31
C ASN A 13 42.54 23.57 7.18
N VAL A 14 41.25 23.85 7.41
CA VAL A 14 40.37 22.96 8.20
C VAL A 14 39.94 21.72 7.41
N PHE A 15 39.75 21.87 6.09
CA PHE A 15 39.30 20.78 5.20
C PHE A 15 40.38 19.74 4.91
N ILE A 16 41.68 20.06 5.10
CA ILE A 16 42.81 19.15 4.85
C ILE A 16 43.21 18.39 6.13
N GLU A 17 43.09 19.00 7.32
CA GLU A 17 43.40 18.33 8.59
C GLU A 17 42.31 17.36 9.08
N ALA A 18 41.03 17.65 8.81
CA ALA A 18 39.91 16.79 9.20
C ALA A 18 39.98 15.36 8.60
N PRO A 19 40.25 15.16 7.28
CA PRO A 19 40.39 13.82 6.72
C PRO A 19 41.65 13.11 7.21
N GLN A 20 42.73 13.84 7.52
CA GLN A 20 43.95 13.23 8.06
C GLN A 20 43.81 12.77 9.52
N LYS A 21 43.05 13.49 10.36
CA LYS A 21 42.71 13.04 11.73
C LYS A 21 41.80 11.82 11.70
N LEU A 22 40.78 11.80 10.83
CA LEU A 22 39.86 10.67 10.68
C LEU A 22 40.56 9.42 10.11
N ALA A 23 41.53 9.60 9.20
CA ALA A 23 42.39 8.51 8.72
C ALA A 23 43.30 7.96 9.82
N LYS A 24 43.90 8.83 10.65
CA LYS A 24 44.73 8.41 11.80
C LYS A 24 43.89 7.68 12.86
N GLU A 25 42.68 8.14 13.14
CA GLU A 25 41.74 7.47 14.06
C GLU A 25 41.20 6.15 13.50
N GLY A 26 40.99 6.05 12.18
CA GLY A 26 40.62 4.81 11.49
C GLY A 26 41.70 3.72 11.59
N THR A 27 42.98 4.09 11.50
CA THR A 27 44.08 3.13 11.67
C THR A 27 44.24 2.64 13.11
N TRP A 28 43.80 3.43 14.10
CA TRP A 28 43.79 3.06 15.52
C TRP A 28 42.64 2.08 15.85
N LEU A 29 41.49 2.20 15.18
CA LEU A 29 40.36 1.26 15.29
C LEU A 29 40.68 -0.12 14.70
N LEU A 30 41.33 -0.19 13.52
CA LEU A 30 41.71 -1.47 12.92
C LEU A 30 42.80 -2.22 13.71
N ARG A 31 43.64 -1.50 14.49
CA ARG A 31 44.67 -2.12 15.36
C ARG A 31 44.10 -2.80 16.61
N ARG A 32 42.81 -2.59 16.91
CA ARG A 32 42.12 -3.24 18.05
C ARG A 32 41.57 -4.62 17.70
N CYS A 33 41.59 -5.01 16.42
CA CYS A 33 41.27 -6.36 15.99
C CYS A 33 42.51 -7.25 16.06
N THR A 34 42.67 -7.99 17.15
CA THR A 34 43.58 -9.13 17.20
C THR A 34 43.06 -10.16 16.20
N LYS A 35 43.69 -10.23 15.02
CA LYS A 35 43.28 -11.17 13.95
C LYS A 35 43.31 -12.59 14.54
N PRO A 36 42.16 -13.32 14.55
CA PRO A 36 42.14 -14.69 15.01
C PRO A 36 43.17 -15.50 14.22
N ASN A 37 44.03 -16.23 14.92
CA ASN A 37 45.09 -16.99 14.26
C ASN A 37 44.49 -18.04 13.32
N LYS A 38 45.21 -18.45 12.26
CA LYS A 38 44.71 -19.45 11.28
C LYS A 38 44.16 -20.73 11.93
N LYS A 39 44.75 -21.14 13.05
CA LYS A 39 44.32 -22.30 13.86
C LYS A 39 43.02 -22.06 14.63
N GLU A 40 42.77 -20.84 15.09
CA GLU A 40 41.53 -20.44 15.78
C GLU A 40 40.40 -20.27 14.77
N TYR A 41 40.70 -19.68 13.61
CA TYR A 41 39.76 -19.54 12.51
C TYR A 41 39.26 -20.90 12.01
N LEU A 42 40.16 -21.88 11.82
CA LEU A 42 39.76 -23.23 11.40
C LEU A 42 38.85 -23.92 12.42
N LYS A 43 39.08 -23.73 13.73
CA LYS A 43 38.21 -24.27 14.78
C LYS A 43 36.82 -23.66 14.76
N ILE A 44 36.73 -22.35 14.55
CA ILE A 44 35.44 -21.64 14.44
C ILE A 44 34.67 -22.11 13.21
N VAL A 45 35.34 -22.20 12.05
CA VAL A 45 34.72 -22.70 10.81
C VAL A 45 34.24 -24.14 10.99
N GLN A 46 35.04 -25.01 11.58
CA GLN A 46 34.65 -26.39 11.84
C GLN A 46 33.44 -26.49 12.79
N ALA A 47 33.38 -25.67 13.83
CA ALA A 47 32.25 -25.62 14.76
C ALA A 47 30.96 -25.11 14.09
N VAL A 48 31.08 -24.08 13.24
CA VAL A 48 29.95 -23.52 12.48
C VAL A 48 29.43 -24.52 11.45
N VAL A 49 30.32 -25.17 10.70
CA VAL A 49 29.94 -26.22 9.72
C VAL A 49 29.25 -27.39 10.40
N LEU A 50 29.77 -27.87 11.54
CA LEU A 50 29.12 -28.92 12.32
C LEU A 50 27.75 -28.49 12.83
N GLY A 51 27.60 -27.23 13.26
CA GLY A 51 26.32 -26.66 13.69
C GLY A 51 25.27 -26.61 12.58
N PHE A 52 25.64 -26.19 11.37
CA PHE A 52 24.74 -26.19 10.20
C PHE A 52 24.34 -27.61 9.80
N LEU A 53 25.26 -28.56 9.90
CA LEU A 53 24.98 -29.95 9.59
C LEU A 53 23.99 -30.54 10.61
N VAL A 54 24.20 -30.33 11.91
CA VAL A 54 23.26 -30.81 12.95
C VAL A 54 21.89 -30.11 12.87
N MET A 55 21.84 -28.78 12.72
CA MET A 55 20.56 -28.06 12.55
C MET A 55 19.84 -28.46 11.26
N GLY A 56 20.58 -28.65 10.17
CA GLY A 56 20.05 -29.11 8.90
C GLY A 56 19.51 -30.53 8.97
N PHE A 57 20.24 -31.46 9.60
CA PHE A 57 19.79 -32.84 9.80
C PHE A 57 18.59 -32.92 10.74
N VAL A 58 18.52 -32.15 11.81
CA VAL A 58 17.35 -32.10 12.70
C VAL A 58 16.12 -31.56 11.96
N GLY A 59 16.28 -30.52 11.15
CA GLY A 59 15.21 -30.00 10.27
C GLY A 59 14.78 -31.00 9.19
N TYR A 60 15.73 -31.76 8.64
CA TYR A 60 15.45 -32.80 7.65
C TYR A 60 14.73 -34.00 8.28
N PHE A 61 15.17 -34.47 9.45
CA PHE A 61 14.55 -35.57 10.18
C PHE A 61 13.13 -35.24 10.65
N THR A 62 12.93 -34.03 11.19
CA THR A 62 11.58 -33.57 11.56
C THR A 62 10.66 -33.50 10.34
N LYS A 63 11.18 -33.14 9.16
CA LYS A 63 10.41 -33.17 7.90
C LYS A 63 10.20 -34.60 7.38
N LEU A 64 11.18 -35.49 7.51
CA LEU A 64 11.12 -36.88 7.03
C LEU A 64 10.15 -37.75 7.84
N ILE A 65 10.07 -37.53 9.15
CA ILE A 65 9.14 -38.26 10.04
C ILE A 65 7.71 -37.70 9.90
N HIS A 66 7.55 -36.42 9.55
CA HIS A 66 6.23 -35.82 9.35
C HIS A 66 5.57 -36.16 8.01
N ILE A 67 6.37 -36.39 6.95
CA ILE A 67 5.85 -36.73 5.61
C ILE A 67 5.01 -38.03 5.62
N PRO A 68 5.41 -39.15 6.27
CA PRO A 68 4.59 -40.35 6.33
C PRO A 68 3.35 -40.22 7.24
N ILE A 69 3.39 -39.37 8.28
CA ILE A 69 2.24 -39.17 9.20
C ILE A 69 1.13 -38.36 8.52
N ASN A 70 1.47 -37.39 7.67
CA ASN A 70 0.50 -36.51 7.01
C ASN A 70 -0.16 -37.11 5.76
N ASN A 71 0.29 -38.25 5.27
CA ASN A 71 -0.33 -38.96 4.14
C ASN A 71 -1.36 -40.03 4.57
N ILE A 72 -1.37 -40.42 5.87
CA ILE A 72 -2.36 -41.38 6.42
C ILE A 72 -3.51 -40.68 7.17
N ILE A 73 -3.31 -39.49 7.75
CA ILE A 73 -4.36 -38.73 8.48
C ILE A 73 -4.89 -37.56 7.62
N ALA A 74 -5.07 -37.79 6.32
CA ALA A 74 -5.77 -36.87 5.42
C ALA A 74 -7.31 -36.90 5.61
N GLU A 75 -7.81 -37.49 6.70
CA GLU A 75 -9.24 -37.52 7.05
C GLU A 75 -9.60 -36.70 8.32
N SER A 76 -8.65 -36.12 9.06
CA SER A 76 -9.00 -35.35 10.27
C SER A 76 -8.31 -33.99 10.31
N GLY A 77 -8.84 -33.06 9.52
CA GLY A 77 -8.31 -31.72 9.31
C GLY A 77 -8.52 -30.73 10.46
N SER A 78 -7.78 -30.86 11.56
CA SER A 78 -7.82 -29.85 12.64
C SER A 78 -6.47 -29.31 13.11
N ILE A 79 -5.33 -29.97 12.86
CA ILE A 79 -4.03 -29.53 13.43
C ILE A 79 -3.25 -28.63 12.45
N ALA A 80 -3.33 -28.86 11.13
CA ALA A 80 -2.64 -28.03 10.13
C ALA A 80 -3.16 -26.58 10.06
N LYS A 81 -4.37 -26.32 10.57
CA LYS A 81 -4.95 -24.98 10.67
C LYS A 81 -4.27 -24.13 11.76
N LEU A 82 -3.71 -24.77 12.79
CA LEU A 82 -3.06 -24.10 13.91
C LEU A 82 -1.65 -23.59 13.55
N PHE A 83 -0.95 -24.23 12.60
CA PHE A 83 0.43 -23.86 12.24
C PHE A 83 0.55 -22.78 11.14
N ARG A 84 -0.55 -22.40 10.45
CA ARG A 84 -0.56 -21.26 9.50
C ARG A 84 -0.69 -19.89 10.18
N LEU A 85 -0.74 -19.84 11.52
CA LEU A 85 -0.84 -18.59 12.29
C LEU A 85 0.50 -17.84 12.43
N VAL A 86 1.63 -18.46 12.07
CA VAL A 86 2.95 -17.82 12.13
C VAL A 86 3.33 -17.21 10.77
N GLY A 87 2.85 -15.98 10.56
CA GLY A 87 3.63 -14.83 10.05
C GLY A 87 4.47 -14.96 8.78
N GLY A 88 3.87 -14.65 7.62
CA GLY A 88 4.62 -14.16 6.46
C GLY A 88 4.98 -12.68 6.59
N LYS A 89 6.20 -12.29 6.18
CA LYS A 89 6.78 -10.93 6.36
C LYS A 89 6.04 -9.78 5.67
N ASN A 90 5.05 -10.05 4.81
CA ASN A 90 4.22 -9.02 4.17
C ASN A 90 2.73 -9.04 4.58
N ARG A 91 2.32 -9.90 5.53
CA ARG A 91 0.89 -10.12 5.82
C ARG A 91 0.27 -9.22 6.91
N ARG A 92 0.96 -8.18 7.38
CA ARG A 92 0.47 -7.30 8.48
C ARG A 92 0.32 -5.84 8.08
N ARG A 93 -0.27 -5.57 6.91
CA ARG A 93 -0.67 -4.20 6.52
C ARG A 93 -2.08 -4.11 5.96
N GLY A 94 -2.98 -5.01 6.36
CA GLY A 94 -4.41 -4.84 6.17
C GLY A 94 -5.05 -4.46 7.51
N LYS A 95 -5.58 -3.24 7.62
CA LYS A 95 -6.59 -2.95 8.64
C LYS A 95 -7.82 -3.75 8.21
N ASN A 96 -8.30 -4.67 9.05
CA ASN A 96 -9.46 -5.49 8.75
C ASN A 96 -10.72 -4.62 8.85
N ASP A 97 -10.94 -3.79 7.83
CA ASP A 97 -12.15 -3.00 7.65
C ASP A 97 -13.23 -3.98 7.15
N LYS A 98 -13.80 -4.75 8.10
CA LYS A 98 -14.95 -5.64 7.87
C LYS A 98 -16.07 -4.84 7.20
N ASP A 99 -16.69 -5.44 6.18
CA ASP A 99 -17.82 -4.94 5.38
C ASP A 99 -18.71 -3.95 6.11
N GLU A 100 -18.31 -2.70 6.05
CA GLU A 100 -19.08 -1.58 6.54
C GLU A 100 -20.20 -1.28 5.51
N SER A 101 -20.25 -1.95 4.34
CA SER A 101 -21.21 -1.68 3.27
C SER A 101 -22.68 -2.04 3.57
N SER A 102 -22.97 -2.88 4.58
CA SER A 102 -24.29 -3.51 4.64
C SER A 102 -25.31 -2.83 5.56
N LYS A 103 -24.91 -2.02 6.55
CA LYS A 103 -25.81 -1.31 7.48
C LYS A 103 -25.14 -0.09 8.14
N ARG A 104 -24.82 0.95 7.37
CA ARG A 104 -24.40 2.25 7.95
C ARG A 104 -25.62 3.12 8.17
N GLU A 105 -25.52 4.03 9.13
CA GLU A 105 -26.49 5.11 9.29
C GLU A 105 -26.32 6.11 8.14
N LEU A 106 -27.43 6.62 7.60
CA LEU A 106 -27.37 7.66 6.58
C LEU A 106 -26.86 8.95 7.20
N ILE A 107 -25.84 9.53 6.57
CA ILE A 107 -25.29 10.83 6.94
C ILE A 107 -25.95 11.88 6.07
N PHE A 108 -26.61 12.84 6.70
CA PHE A 108 -27.20 14.01 6.05
C PHE A 108 -26.16 15.10 5.81
N LYS A 109 -26.43 15.99 4.86
CA LYS A 109 -25.59 17.17 4.63
C LYS A 109 -25.65 18.15 5.80
N GLU A 110 -24.51 18.77 6.10
CA GLU A 110 -24.38 19.87 7.05
C GLU A 110 -24.14 21.20 6.32
N GLU A 111 -24.18 22.32 7.04
CA GLU A 111 -23.83 23.63 6.48
C GLU A 111 -22.40 23.61 5.93
N GLY A 112 -22.23 23.98 4.65
CA GLY A 112 -20.94 23.89 3.94
C GLY A 112 -20.67 22.55 3.24
N GLN A 113 -21.66 21.65 3.21
CA GLN A 113 -21.63 20.40 2.44
C GLN A 113 -22.83 20.35 1.49
N GLU A 114 -22.63 19.77 0.30
CA GLU A 114 -23.69 19.63 -0.68
C GLU A 114 -23.64 18.26 -1.36
N TYR A 115 -24.80 17.76 -1.76
CA TYR A 115 -24.89 16.54 -2.56
C TYR A 115 -24.45 16.83 -4.00
N ALA A 116 -23.87 15.83 -4.66
CA ALA A 116 -23.49 15.95 -6.06
C ALA A 116 -23.55 14.61 -6.80
N GLN A 117 -23.72 14.68 -8.12
CA GLN A 117 -23.51 13.55 -9.02
C GLN A 117 -22.13 13.66 -9.69
N VAL A 118 -21.43 12.53 -9.80
CA VAL A 118 -20.18 12.46 -10.56
C VAL A 118 -20.46 12.52 -12.05
N VAL A 119 -19.99 13.57 -12.72
CA VAL A 119 -20.15 13.75 -14.18
C VAL A 119 -19.05 13.03 -14.93
N LYS A 120 -17.79 13.22 -14.55
CA LYS A 120 -16.65 12.57 -15.20
C LYS A 120 -15.44 12.47 -14.29
N MET A 121 -14.62 11.45 -14.52
CA MET A 121 -13.34 11.26 -13.82
C MET A 121 -12.24 12.03 -14.56
N LEU A 122 -11.51 12.90 -13.85
CA LEU A 122 -10.44 13.73 -14.43
C LEU A 122 -9.03 13.12 -14.22
N GLY A 123 -8.93 12.07 -13.41
CA GLY A 123 -7.65 11.45 -13.03
C GLY A 123 -6.95 12.13 -11.85
N ASN A 124 -5.80 11.59 -11.42
CA ASN A 124 -5.06 12.05 -10.22
C ASN A 124 -5.92 12.14 -8.94
N GLY A 125 -6.98 11.33 -8.86
CA GLY A 125 -7.98 11.37 -7.79
C GLY A 125 -8.78 12.68 -7.73
N ARG A 126 -9.02 13.30 -8.89
CA ARG A 126 -9.97 14.41 -9.10
C ARG A 126 -11.11 13.96 -10.02
N LEU A 127 -12.26 14.56 -9.82
CA LEU A 127 -13.46 14.33 -10.61
C LEU A 127 -14.23 15.65 -10.78
N GLU A 128 -15.08 15.70 -11.79
CA GLU A 128 -16.06 16.77 -11.96
C GLU A 128 -17.38 16.31 -11.33
N ALA A 129 -17.89 17.11 -10.40
CA ALA A 129 -19.12 16.85 -9.67
C ALA A 129 -20.16 17.92 -10.03
N SER A 130 -21.33 17.49 -10.50
CA SER A 130 -22.49 18.35 -10.67
C SER A 130 -23.21 18.43 -9.33
N CYS A 131 -23.01 19.53 -8.60
CA CYS A 131 -23.71 19.76 -7.33
C CYS A 131 -25.18 20.07 -7.58
N PHE A 132 -26.05 19.69 -6.64
CA PHE A 132 -27.49 20.00 -6.75
C PHE A 132 -27.80 21.50 -6.57
N ASP A 133 -26.81 22.31 -6.18
CA ASP A 133 -26.84 23.78 -6.32
C ASP A 133 -26.91 24.26 -7.79
N GLY A 134 -26.68 23.36 -8.77
CA GLY A 134 -26.65 23.66 -10.20
C GLY A 134 -25.27 24.06 -10.73
N VAL A 135 -24.23 24.05 -9.89
CA VAL A 135 -22.85 24.40 -10.26
C VAL A 135 -22.00 23.14 -10.40
N ASN A 136 -21.24 23.05 -11.49
CA ASN A 136 -20.22 22.01 -11.67
C ASN A 136 -18.93 22.41 -10.94
N ARG A 137 -18.51 21.58 -9.99
CA ARG A 137 -17.32 21.80 -9.17
C ARG A 137 -16.26 20.74 -9.43
N LEU A 138 -15.00 21.13 -9.29
CA LEU A 138 -13.86 20.22 -9.30
C LEU A 138 -13.69 19.62 -7.91
N ALA A 139 -14.04 18.35 -7.75
CA ALA A 139 -13.95 17.65 -6.48
C ALA A 139 -12.68 16.80 -6.38
N GLN A 140 -12.03 16.85 -5.23
CA GLN A 140 -10.87 16.02 -4.92
C GLN A 140 -11.25 14.87 -3.98
N ILE A 141 -10.87 13.64 -4.34
CA ILE A 141 -11.16 12.46 -3.53
C ILE A 141 -10.31 12.50 -2.26
N ARG A 142 -10.97 12.51 -1.07
CA ARG A 142 -10.32 12.51 0.24
C ARG A 142 -9.38 11.30 0.37
N GLY A 143 -8.20 11.53 0.94
CA GLY A 143 -7.16 10.49 1.07
C GLY A 143 -7.62 9.21 1.76
N SER A 144 -8.54 9.32 2.74
CA SER A 144 -9.14 8.17 3.44
C SER A 144 -9.91 7.25 2.48
N MET A 145 -10.59 7.84 1.50
CA MET A 145 -11.45 7.14 0.56
C MET A 145 -10.69 6.48 -0.58
N ARG A 146 -9.59 7.10 -1.04
CA ARG A 146 -8.82 6.70 -2.24
C ARG A 146 -8.42 5.22 -2.31
N LYS A 147 -8.28 4.53 -1.18
CA LYS A 147 -7.90 3.11 -1.11
C LYS A 147 -9.05 2.19 -0.68
N LYS A 148 -10.16 2.75 -0.22
CA LYS A 148 -11.25 2.01 0.42
C LYS A 148 -12.50 1.93 -0.46
N ILE A 149 -12.86 3.03 -1.11
CA ILE A 149 -14.12 3.15 -1.85
C ILE A 149 -13.81 3.62 -3.26
N TRP A 150 -14.36 2.90 -4.22
CA TRP A 150 -14.23 3.19 -5.65
C TRP A 150 -15.40 4.05 -6.10
N ILE A 151 -15.10 5.12 -6.84
CA ILE A 151 -16.07 6.06 -7.39
C ILE A 151 -16.04 5.94 -8.91
N ASN A 152 -17.23 5.79 -9.50
CA ASN A 152 -17.47 5.76 -10.92
C ASN A 152 -18.30 6.99 -11.35
N GLN A 153 -18.46 7.17 -12.66
CA GLN A 153 -19.38 8.15 -13.21
C GLN A 153 -20.83 7.79 -12.84
N GLY A 154 -21.66 8.80 -12.58
CA GLY A 154 -23.07 8.62 -12.21
C GLY A 154 -23.32 8.36 -10.72
N ASP A 155 -22.28 8.09 -9.92
CA ASP A 155 -22.41 7.90 -8.47
C ASP A 155 -22.87 9.18 -7.76
N ILE A 156 -23.67 9.01 -6.69
CA ILE A 156 -24.05 10.09 -5.78
C ILE A 156 -23.04 10.21 -4.65
N ILE A 157 -22.57 11.42 -4.42
CA ILE A 157 -21.52 11.72 -3.45
C ILE A 157 -21.88 12.94 -2.58
N LEU A 158 -21.27 13.02 -1.41
CA LEU A 158 -21.29 14.18 -0.53
C LEU A 158 -20.01 14.99 -0.72
N VAL A 159 -20.15 16.26 -1.06
CA VAL A 159 -19.02 17.18 -1.33
C VAL A 159 -18.97 18.25 -0.24
N SER A 160 -17.81 18.41 0.38
CA SER A 160 -17.51 19.57 1.24
C SER A 160 -17.08 20.74 0.36
N LEU A 161 -17.72 21.89 0.55
CA LEU A 161 -17.37 23.13 -0.12
C LEU A 161 -16.28 23.86 0.65
N ARG A 162 -15.49 24.66 -0.08
CA ARG A 162 -14.47 25.53 0.50
C ARG A 162 -14.99 26.95 0.53
N GLU A 163 -15.01 27.56 1.71
CA GLU A 163 -15.52 28.92 1.91
C GLU A 163 -14.88 29.97 0.99
N TYR A 164 -13.62 29.78 0.61
CA TYR A 164 -12.85 30.73 -0.20
C TYR A 164 -12.85 30.44 -1.70
N GLN A 165 -13.25 29.24 -2.13
CA GLN A 165 -13.24 28.85 -3.54
C GLN A 165 -14.37 27.87 -3.84
N ASP A 166 -15.52 28.42 -4.23
CA ASP A 166 -16.73 27.64 -4.48
C ASP A 166 -16.60 26.68 -5.67
N SER A 167 -15.75 26.98 -6.67
CA SER A 167 -15.52 26.09 -7.82
C SER A 167 -14.82 24.76 -7.45
N LYS A 168 -14.36 24.60 -6.21
CA LYS A 168 -13.61 23.42 -5.76
C LYS A 168 -14.23 22.85 -4.49
N GLY A 169 -14.20 21.53 -4.40
CA GLY A 169 -14.64 20.82 -3.20
C GLY A 169 -13.81 19.58 -2.94
N ASP A 170 -14.07 18.96 -1.79
CA ASP A 170 -13.47 17.69 -1.40
C ASP A 170 -14.58 16.64 -1.19
N VAL A 171 -14.39 15.42 -1.69
CA VAL A 171 -15.39 14.34 -1.58
C VAL A 171 -15.29 13.70 -0.20
N ILE A 172 -16.38 13.73 0.57
CA ILE A 172 -16.45 13.19 1.93
C ILE A 172 -16.85 11.72 1.90
N GLN A 173 -17.98 11.42 1.25
CA GLN A 173 -18.63 10.10 1.25
C GLN A 173 -19.26 9.81 -0.12
N LYS A 174 -19.26 8.53 -0.49
CA LYS A 174 -20.05 7.99 -1.60
C LYS A 174 -21.26 7.29 -1.02
N TYR A 175 -22.43 7.54 -1.59
CA TYR A 175 -23.66 6.86 -1.22
C TYR A 175 -23.86 5.61 -2.08
N ASN A 176 -24.39 4.58 -1.46
CA ASN A 176 -24.89 3.41 -2.19
C ASN A 176 -26.17 3.77 -2.96
N PRO A 177 -26.52 3.02 -4.01
CA PRO A 177 -27.76 3.27 -4.75
C PRO A 177 -29.01 3.20 -3.87
N GLU A 178 -29.05 2.29 -2.89
CA GLU A 178 -30.15 2.21 -1.92
C GLU A 178 -30.21 3.43 -0.99
N GLU A 179 -29.06 3.95 -0.55
CA GLU A 179 -28.99 5.16 0.25
C GLU A 179 -29.45 6.38 -0.56
N ALA A 180 -29.09 6.44 -1.85
CA ALA A 180 -29.56 7.49 -2.75
C ALA A 180 -31.09 7.47 -2.93
N ARG A 181 -31.70 6.28 -3.00
CA ARG A 181 -33.18 6.15 -3.03
C ARG A 181 -33.83 6.66 -1.74
N LEU A 182 -33.21 6.37 -0.60
CA LEU A 182 -33.70 6.88 0.70
C LEU A 182 -33.58 8.42 0.76
N LEU A 183 -32.45 9.00 0.35
CA LEU A 183 -32.29 10.45 0.26
C LEU A 183 -33.34 11.11 -0.64
N LYS A 184 -33.71 10.45 -1.74
CA LYS A 184 -34.82 10.87 -2.61
C LYS A 184 -36.16 10.82 -1.89
N GLN A 185 -36.42 9.76 -1.12
CA GLN A 185 -37.64 9.62 -0.31
C GLN A 185 -37.75 10.70 0.77
N TYR A 186 -36.64 11.15 1.34
CA TYR A 186 -36.60 12.25 2.31
C TYR A 186 -36.76 13.64 1.67
N GLY A 187 -36.72 13.75 0.34
CA GLY A 187 -36.88 15.02 -0.37
C GLY A 187 -35.62 15.90 -0.38
N GLU A 188 -34.47 15.36 -0.02
CA GLU A 188 -33.17 16.07 -0.05
C GLU A 188 -32.60 16.18 -1.47
N LEU A 189 -33.06 15.33 -2.39
CA LEU A 189 -32.66 15.30 -3.79
C LEU A 189 -33.87 15.62 -4.68
N PRO A 190 -33.68 16.39 -5.78
CA PRO A 190 -34.77 16.70 -6.69
C PRO A 190 -35.33 15.42 -7.34
N GLU A 191 -36.67 15.31 -7.39
CA GLU A 191 -37.36 14.09 -7.86
C GLU A 191 -37.06 13.72 -9.32
N ASN A 192 -36.73 14.71 -10.14
CA ASN A 192 -36.46 14.57 -11.57
C ASN A 192 -35.12 13.89 -11.90
N PHE A 193 -34.37 13.47 -10.89
CA PHE A 193 -33.10 12.80 -11.10
C PHE A 193 -33.32 11.32 -11.47
N ASN A 194 -32.94 10.98 -12.70
CA ASN A 194 -32.88 9.60 -13.18
C ASN A 194 -31.62 8.95 -12.63
N LEU A 195 -31.81 8.04 -11.68
CA LEU A 195 -30.81 7.03 -11.35
C LEU A 195 -30.83 6.04 -12.51
N GLU A 196 -30.06 6.31 -13.56
CA GLU A 196 -29.76 5.27 -14.53
C GLU A 196 -28.94 4.21 -13.80
N GLU A 197 -29.62 3.15 -13.35
CA GLU A 197 -28.96 1.89 -13.03
C GLU A 197 -28.16 1.55 -14.27
N GLY A 198 -26.84 1.53 -14.16
CA GLY A 198 -25.97 1.24 -15.28
C GLY A 198 -26.38 -0.08 -15.91
N GLU A 199 -27.12 0.00 -17.01
CA GLU A 199 -27.17 -1.07 -17.97
C GLU A 199 -25.70 -1.27 -18.39
N ASN A 200 -25.15 -2.41 -18.00
CA ASN A 200 -23.91 -2.91 -18.54
C ASN A 200 -24.13 -3.14 -20.04
N LEU A 201 -24.04 -2.08 -20.83
CA LEU A 201 -23.65 -2.15 -22.24
C LEU A 201 -22.14 -2.48 -22.27
N ASN A 202 -21.81 -3.67 -21.76
CA ASN A 202 -20.75 -4.45 -22.36
C ASN A 202 -21.31 -4.84 -23.73
N SER A 203 -21.15 -3.94 -24.70
CA SER A 203 -21.19 -4.33 -26.10
C SER A 203 -20.21 -5.49 -26.23
N GLU A 204 -20.73 -6.66 -26.55
CA GLU A 204 -19.98 -7.80 -27.07
C GLU A 204 -19.25 -7.32 -28.32
N GLY A 205 -18.06 -6.75 -28.12
CA GLY A 205 -17.04 -6.62 -29.13
C GLY A 205 -16.20 -7.88 -29.05
N GLU A 206 -16.64 -8.92 -29.75
CA GLU A 206 -15.77 -10.00 -30.20
C GLU A 206 -14.54 -9.37 -30.87
N ASN A 207 -13.42 -9.31 -30.15
CA ASN A 207 -12.10 -9.33 -30.76
C ASN A 207 -11.53 -10.69 -30.42
N ASP A 208 -11.88 -11.66 -31.26
CA ASP A 208 -11.20 -12.94 -31.36
C ASP A 208 -9.81 -12.71 -31.94
N ASP A 209 -8.87 -12.31 -31.09
CA ASP A 209 -7.43 -12.40 -31.37
C ASP A 209 -6.83 -13.50 -30.47
N GLY A 210 -7.42 -14.70 -30.54
CA GLY A 210 -6.82 -15.91 -30.02
C GLY A 210 -5.61 -16.31 -30.86
N VAL A 211 -4.41 -15.88 -30.46
CA VAL A 211 -3.17 -16.44 -30.99
C VAL A 211 -3.02 -17.88 -30.46
N GLU A 212 -3.45 -18.84 -31.28
CA GLU A 212 -3.21 -20.27 -31.05
C GLU A 212 -1.71 -20.55 -31.26
N PHE A 213 -0.99 -20.78 -30.15
CA PHE A 213 0.38 -21.28 -30.17
C PHE A 213 0.33 -22.78 -30.48
N GLU A 214 0.47 -23.14 -31.76
CA GLU A 214 0.76 -24.51 -32.17
C GLU A 214 2.23 -24.80 -31.83
N PHE A 215 2.44 -25.63 -30.81
CA PHE A 215 3.77 -26.14 -30.45
C PHE A 215 4.00 -27.40 -31.29
N GLU A 216 4.71 -27.27 -32.42
CA GLU A 216 5.30 -28.43 -33.09
C GLU A 216 6.34 -29.05 -32.13
N ILE A 217 6.00 -30.22 -31.60
CA ILE A 217 6.96 -31.09 -30.94
C ILE A 217 7.66 -31.86 -32.06
N ASP A 218 8.88 -31.46 -32.38
CA ASP A 218 9.80 -32.30 -33.15
C ASP A 218 10.19 -33.51 -32.27
N ASP A 219 9.87 -34.71 -32.74
CA ASP A 219 10.27 -35.99 -32.15
C ASP A 219 11.79 -36.05 -31.93
N ILE A 220 12.20 -36.40 -30.70
CA ILE A 220 13.57 -36.84 -30.34
C ILE A 220 13.50 -38.15 -29.54
#